data_AF-A0A0F9IDK2-F1
#
_entry.id   AF-A0A0F9IDK2-F1
#
_cell.length_a   1.000
_cell.length_b   1.000
_cell.length_c   1.000
_cell.angle_alpha   90.00
_cell.angle_beta   90.00
_cell.angle_gamma   90.00
#
_symmetry.space_group_name_H-M   'P 1'
#
loop_
_entity.id
_entity.type
_entity.pdbx_description
1 polymer ?
#
loop_
_entity_poly.entity_id
_entity_poly.type
_entity_poly.pdbx_seq_one_letter_code
_entity_poly.pdbx_strand_id
1 'polypeptide(L)' 'MTLLLAIALFFSSTIFSSAALGKGVYQTVPEFLTEVFAPEEPQQEYLWLTPELKTSAGGIMKHRVRGLRVRYWRLGVKTA' A
#
# COMPACT_ATOMS: atom_id res chain seq x y z
N MET A 1 -45.56 1.16 4.39
CA MET A 1 -44.58 0.23 3.77
C MET A 1 -43.40 0.98 3.16
N THR A 2 -43.63 2.01 2.35
CA THR A 2 -42.57 2.87 1.74
C THR A 2 -41.72 3.64 2.75
N LEU A 3 -42.33 4.19 3.81
CA LEU A 3 -41.61 4.89 4.89
C LEU A 3 -40.65 3.98 5.64
N LEU A 4 -41.06 2.72 5.88
CA LEU A 4 -40.28 1.71 6.59
C LEU A 4 -39.08 1.25 5.74
N LEU A 5 -39.26 1.14 4.43
CA LEU A 5 -38.21 0.85 3.47
C LEU A 5 -37.16 1.99 3.40
N ALA A 6 -37.62 3.24 3.39
CA ALA A 6 -36.74 4.41 3.35
C ALA A 6 -35.86 4.50 4.62
N ILE A 7 -36.43 4.22 5.79
CA ILE A 7 -35.70 4.17 7.06
C ILE A 7 -34.65 3.05 7.02
N ALA A 8 -35.01 1.84 6.55
CA ALA A 8 -34.08 0.73 6.45
C ALA A 8 -32.90 1.03 5.49
N LEU A 9 -33.16 1.68 4.36
CA LEU A 9 -32.13 2.10 3.41
C LEU A 9 -31.19 3.17 4.00
N PHE A 10 -31.74 4.13 4.75
CA PHE A 10 -30.94 5.15 5.43
C PHE A 10 -30.01 4.54 6.49
N PHE A 11 -30.53 3.64 7.34
CA PHE A 11 -29.71 2.92 8.32
C PHE A 11 -28.69 1.98 7.67
N SER A 12 -29.01 1.37 6.53
CA SER A 12 -28.04 0.56 5.78
C SER A 12 -26.87 1.41 5.29
N SER A 13 -27.14 2.62 4.78
CA SER A 13 -26.10 3.51 4.23
C SER A 13 -25.09 4.00 5.27
N THR A 14 -25.49 4.16 6.54
CA THR A 14 -24.59 4.64 7.61
C THR A 14 -23.62 3.57 8.10
N ILE A 15 -23.95 2.29 7.95
CA ILE A 15 -23.08 1.16 8.36
C ILE A 15 -21.88 1.00 7.41
N PHE A 16 -22.02 1.36 6.13
CA PHE A 16 -20.94 1.26 5.14
C PHE A 16 -19.94 2.42 5.19
N SER A 17 -20.13 3.42 6.06
CA SER A 17 -19.22 4.56 6.21
C SER A 17 -17.99 4.23 7.08
N SER A 18 -17.36 3.08 6.86
CA SER A 18 -16.11 2.67 7.53
C SER A 18 -14.88 3.46 7.07
N ALA A 19 -15.01 4.31 6.06
CA ALA A 19 -13.95 5.19 5.54
C ALA A 19 -13.36 6.15 6.59
N ALA A 20 -14.08 6.41 7.68
CA ALA A 20 -13.63 7.30 8.77
C ALA A 20 -12.62 6.66 9.75
N LEU A 21 -12.35 5.36 9.64
CA LEU A 21 -11.41 4.62 10.51
C LEU A 21 -9.93 4.72 10.06
N GLY A 22 -9.64 5.43 8.95
CA GLY A 22 -8.31 5.51 8.33
C GLY A 22 -7.22 6.30 9.08
N LYS A 23 -7.31 6.44 10.40
CA LYS A 23 -6.29 7.14 11.21
C LYS A 23 -5.22 6.22 11.80
N GLY A 24 -5.30 4.91 11.55
CA GLY A 24 -4.35 3.90 12.04
C GLY A 24 -3.27 3.52 11.02
N VAL A 25 -2.30 2.72 11.47
CA VAL A 25 -1.39 2.00 10.56
C VAL A 25 -2.26 1.06 9.73
N TYR A 26 -2.33 1.30 8.41
CA TYR A 26 -3.14 0.48 7.50
C TYR A 26 -2.73 -0.99 7.56
N GLN A 27 -1.41 -1.23 7.54
CA GLN A 27 -0.81 -2.55 7.66
C GLN A 27 0.61 -2.40 8.19
N THR A 28 1.01 -3.27 9.12
CA THR A 28 2.38 -3.32 9.60
C THR A 28 3.30 -4.03 8.61
N VAL A 29 4.61 -3.79 8.69
CA VAL A 29 5.58 -4.48 7.82
C VAL A 29 5.49 -6.01 7.93
N PRO A 30 5.42 -6.63 9.12
CA PRO A 30 5.30 -8.09 9.21
C PRO A 30 4.00 -8.64 8.59
N GLU A 31 2.88 -7.95 8.78
CA GLU A 31 1.60 -8.33 8.16
C GLU A 31 1.68 -8.26 6.64
N PHE A 32 2.25 -7.19 6.09
CA PHE A 32 2.46 -7.03 4.65
C PHE A 32 3.37 -8.13 4.08
N LEU A 33 4.49 -8.42 4.75
CA LEU A 33 5.40 -9.47 4.29
C LEU A 33 4.76 -10.86 4.35
N THR A 34 3.95 -11.11 5.38
CA THR A 34 3.18 -12.36 5.49
C THR A 34 2.16 -12.47 4.36
N GLU A 35 1.40 -11.40 4.08
CA GLU A 35 0.42 -11.40 2.99
C GLU A 35 1.07 -11.61 1.61
N VAL A 36 2.23 -10.98 1.37
CA VAL A 36 2.86 -10.98 0.04
C VAL A 36 3.76 -12.19 -0.18
N PHE A 37 4.47 -12.70 0.84
CA PHE A 37 5.55 -13.67 0.65
C PHE A 37 5.34 -15.01 1.35
N ALA A 38 4.37 -15.15 2.26
CA ALA A 38 4.15 -16.42 2.94
C ALA A 38 3.94 -17.59 1.94
N PRO A 39 4.48 -18.78 2.24
CA PRO A 39 5.11 -19.17 3.51
C PRO A 39 6.60 -18.83 3.64
N GLU A 40 7.19 -18.15 2.65
CA GLU A 40 8.63 -17.88 2.60
C GLU A 40 8.96 -16.48 3.11
N GLU A 41 10.15 -16.31 3.70
CA GLU A 41 10.63 -15.01 4.14
C GLU A 41 11.48 -14.35 3.05
N PRO A 42 11.14 -13.14 2.60
CA PRO A 42 11.92 -12.44 1.59
C PRO A 42 13.18 -11.82 2.20
N GLN A 43 14.22 -11.67 1.38
CA GLN A 43 15.43 -10.96 1.78
C GLN A 43 15.26 -9.44 1.57
N GLN A 44 15.77 -8.67 2.53
CA GLN A 44 15.85 -7.22 2.41
C GLN A 44 17.07 -6.81 1.57
N GLU A 45 16.84 -6.02 0.53
CA GLU A 45 17.87 -5.53 -0.38
C GLU A 45 17.83 -4.00 -0.53
N TYR A 46 18.86 -3.45 -1.17
CA TYR A 46 19.01 -2.02 -1.40
C TYR A 46 19.33 -1.74 -2.86
N LEU A 47 18.53 -0.89 -3.50
CA LEU A 47 18.83 -0.29 -4.79
C LEU A 47 19.47 1.08 -4.56
N TRP A 48 20.74 1.24 -4.93
CA TRP A 48 21.41 2.54 -4.89
C TRP A 48 21.02 3.39 -6.10
N LEU A 49 20.61 4.62 -5.84
CA LEU A 49 20.03 5.52 -6.84
C LEU A 49 21.12 6.38 -7.49
N THR A 50 21.60 5.94 -8.66
CA THR A 50 22.50 6.72 -9.52
C THR A 50 21.79 7.96 -10.12
N PRO A 51 22.52 8.94 -10.66
CA PRO A 51 21.91 10.09 -11.35
C PRO A 51 20.95 9.67 -12.48
N GLU A 52 21.31 8.67 -13.27
CA GLU A 52 20.53 8.17 -14.41
C GLU A 52 19.23 7.50 -13.94
N LEU A 53 19.31 6.69 -12.88
CA LEU A 53 18.14 6.07 -12.26
C LEU A 53 17.19 7.12 -11.68
N LYS A 54 17.72 8.17 -11.03
CA LYS A 54 16.90 9.26 -10.48
C LYS A 54 16.16 10.03 -11.57
N THR A 55 16.81 10.30 -12.70
CA THR A 55 16.18 10.96 -13.84
C THR A 55 15.07 10.09 -14.43
N SER A 56 15.36 8.82 -14.69
CA SER A 56 14.39 7.88 -15.27
C SER A 56 13.18 7.68 -14.34
N ALA A 57 13.42 7.40 -13.07
CA ALA A 57 12.37 7.22 -12.08
C ALA A 57 11.56 8.51 -11.87
N GLY A 58 12.21 9.69 -11.94
CA GLY A 58 11.50 10.97 -11.87
C GLY A 58 10.53 11.20 -13.03
N GLY A 59 10.86 10.74 -14.23
CA GLY A 59 9.97 10.78 -15.39
C GLY A 59 8.72 9.90 -15.24
N ILE A 60 8.86 8.77 -14.54
CA ILE A 60 7.77 7.83 -14.24
C ILE A 60 6.89 8.37 -13.11
N MET A 61 7.50 8.76 -11.99
CA MET A 61 6.81 9.20 -10.77
C MET A 61 6.23 10.62 -10.89
N LYS A 62 6.58 11.37 -11.95
CA LYS A 62 6.19 12.77 -12.15
C LYS A 62 6.65 13.71 -11.03
N HIS A 63 7.65 13.29 -10.26
CA HIS A 63 8.33 14.11 -9.26
C HIS A 63 9.77 13.67 -9.10
N ARG A 64 10.63 14.55 -8.58
CA ARG A 64 12.03 14.23 -8.32
C ARG A 64 12.14 13.11 -7.27
N VAL A 65 12.89 12.06 -7.58
CA VAL A 65 13.25 11.00 -6.62
C VAL A 65 14.39 11.49 -5.73
N ARG A 66 14.18 11.44 -4.41
CA ARG A 66 15.14 11.86 -3.38
C ARG A 66 15.77 10.64 -2.70
N GLY A 67 16.89 10.86 -2.01
CA GLY A 67 17.60 9.81 -1.26
C GLY A 67 18.76 9.17 -2.02
N LEU A 68 19.50 8.31 -1.33
CA LEU A 68 20.66 7.59 -1.86
C LEU A 68 20.31 6.16 -2.29
N ARG A 69 19.36 5.52 -1.62
CA ARG A 69 18.96 4.14 -1.88
C ARG A 69 17.49 3.92 -1.54
N VAL A 70 16.87 2.96 -2.22
CA VAL A 70 15.55 2.42 -1.89
C VAL A 70 15.75 1.05 -1.30
N ARG A 71 15.11 0.80 -0.16
CA ARG A 71 15.06 -0.53 0.46
C ARG A 71 13.84 -1.26 -0.08
N TYR A 72 14.01 -2.53 -0.45
CA TYR A 72 12.96 -3.37 -0.97
C TYR A 72 13.13 -4.81 -0.47
N TRP A 73 12.10 -5.63 -0.66
CA TRP A 73 12.12 -7.05 -0.31
C TRP A 73 12.10 -7.89 -1.57
N ARG A 74 12.86 -8.98 -1.60
CA ARG A 74 12.94 -9.92 -2.73
C ARG A 74 12.75 -11.36 -2.27
N LEU A 75 11.98 -12.11 -3.04
CA LEU A 75 11.95 -13.56 -3.00
C LEU A 75 12.04 -14.12 -4.43
N GLY A 76 13.22 -14.64 -4.80
CA GLY A 76 13.51 -15.03 -6.18
C GLY A 76 13.35 -13.87 -7.16
N VAL A 77 12.37 -13.97 -8.06
CA VAL A 77 12.04 -12.92 -9.04
C VAL A 77 10.97 -11.93 -8.56
N LYS A 78 10.32 -12.20 -7.42
CA LYS A 78 9.27 -11.35 -6.85
C LYS A 78 9.88 -10.25 -5.98
N THR A 79 9.40 -9.01 -6.10
CA THR A 79 9.85 -7.86 -5.32
C THR A 79 8.69 -7.06 -4.74
N ALA A 80 8.89 -6.40 -3.60
CA ALA A 80 7.96 -5.48 -2.96
C ALA A 80 8.67 -4.26 -2.35
#